data_AF-A0A7K2MXL2-F1
#
_entry.id   AF-A0A7K2MXL2-F1
#
_cell.length_a   1.000
_cell.length_b   1.000
_cell.length_c   1.000
_cell.angle_alpha   90.00
_cell.angle_beta   90.00
_cell.angle_gamma   90.00
#
_symmetry.space_group_name_H-M   'P 1'
#
loop_
_entity.id
_entity.type
_entity.pdbx_description
1 polymer ?
#
loop_
_entity_poly.entity_id
_entity_poly.type
_entity_poly.pdbx_seq_one_letter_code
_entity_poly.pdbx_strand_id
1 'polypeptide(L)' 'MTTTPVDLFASALHFHPDGDVQAVERQMTSSSSGAWQIATFHVETNADVHADHWEMHPEAEEAVCCLIGGIRLY' A
#
# COMPACT_ATOMS: atom_id res chain seq x y z
N MET A 1 7.55 16.19 -21.67
CA MET A 1 7.55 14.88 -20.98
C MET A 1 6.10 14.42 -20.92
N THR A 2 5.83 13.21 -21.42
CA THR A 2 4.51 12.59 -21.31
C THR A 2 4.51 11.76 -20.04
N THR A 3 3.64 12.08 -19.10
CA THR A 3 3.44 11.30 -17.87
C THR A 3 2.32 10.30 -18.10
N THR A 4 2.59 9.01 -17.92
CA THR A 4 1.54 7.99 -17.93
C THR A 4 0.89 7.96 -16.54
N PRO A 5 -0.41 8.24 -16.40
CA PRO A 5 -1.08 8.13 -15.12
C PRO A 5 -1.13 6.66 -14.68
N VAL A 6 -0.93 6.42 -13.38
CA VAL A 6 -1.11 5.11 -12.74
C VAL A 6 -2.37 5.17 -11.88
N ASP A 7 -3.25 4.18 -12.04
CA ASP A 7 -4.39 4.00 -11.15
C ASP A 7 -3.93 3.30 -9.86
N LEU A 8 -3.79 4.07 -8.78
CA LEU A 8 -3.32 3.58 -7.49
C LEU A 8 -4.36 2.70 -6.75
N PHE A 9 -5.62 2.68 -7.19
CA PHE A 9 -6.63 1.79 -6.63
C PHE A 9 -6.62 0.42 -7.34
N ALA A 10 -6.17 0.38 -8.59
CA ALA A 10 -6.05 -0.84 -9.38
C ALA A 10 -4.63 -1.45 -9.38
N SER A 11 -3.63 -0.73 -8.89
CA SER A 11 -2.22 -1.16 -8.90
C SER A 11 -1.51 -0.84 -7.59
N ALA A 12 -0.49 -1.64 -7.26
CA ALA A 12 0.51 -1.28 -6.26
C ALA A 12 1.72 -0.64 -6.94
N LEU A 13 2.49 0.15 -6.18
CA LEU A 13 3.80 0.63 -6.60
C LEU A 13 4.89 -0.09 -5.82
N HIS A 14 5.86 -0.66 -6.52
CA HIS A 14 7.08 -1.19 -5.93
C HIS A 14 8.23 -0.22 -6.12
N PHE A 15 8.91 0.11 -5.03
CA PHE A 15 10.10 0.94 -5.00
C PHE A 15 11.30 0.04 -4.72
N HIS A 16 12.13 -0.13 -5.73
CA HIS A 16 13.31 -0.98 -5.65
C HIS A 16 14.51 -0.20 -5.07
N PRO A 17 15.48 -0.89 -4.43
CA PRO A 17 16.66 -0.26 -3.85
C PRO A 17 17.52 0.55 -4.85
N ASP A 18 17.42 0.25 -6.14
CA ASP A 18 18.10 0.97 -7.22
C ASP A 18 17.37 2.24 -7.68
N GLY A 19 16.22 2.53 -7.08
CA GLY A 19 15.38 3.70 -7.38
C GLY A 19 14.37 3.48 -8.49
N ASP A 20 14.28 2.26 -9.06
CA ASP A 20 13.22 1.94 -10.02
C ASP A 20 11.86 1.87 -9.33
N VAL A 21 10.83 2.36 -10.02
CA VAL A 21 9.44 2.36 -9.53
C VAL A 21 8.55 1.70 -10.56
N GLN A 22 7.92 0.61 -10.15
CA GLN A 22 7.07 -0.20 -11.04
C GLN A 22 5.64 -0.24 -10.53
N ALA A 23 4.69 0.02 -11.43
CA ALA A 23 3.29 -0.29 -11.20
C ALA A 23 3.06 -1.78 -11.45
N VAL A 24 2.55 -2.49 -10.44
CA VAL A 24 2.34 -3.94 -10.48
C VAL A 24 0.93 -4.28 -10.03
N GLU A 25 0.51 -5.52 -10.28
CA GLU A 25 -0.73 -6.04 -9.71
C GLU A 25 -0.67 -5.97 -8.17
N ARG A 26 -1.79 -5.57 -7.55
CA ARG A 26 -1.86 -5.44 -6.10
C ARG A 26 -1.75 -6.82 -5.45
N GLN A 27 -0.69 -7.03 -4.69
CA GLN A 27 -0.47 -8.22 -3.88
C GLN A 27 -0.49 -7.84 -2.40
N MET A 28 -1.19 -8.62 -1.58
CA MET A 28 -1.23 -8.46 -0.11
C MET A 28 -0.25 -9.42 0.58
N THR A 29 0.69 -9.97 -0.19
CA THR A 29 1.79 -10.82 0.28
C THR A 29 3.04 -9.98 0.43
N SER A 30 4.01 -10.45 1.20
CA SER A 30 5.27 -9.74 1.39
C SER A 30 5.93 -9.39 0.04
N SER A 31 6.43 -8.16 -0.05
CA SER A 31 7.26 -7.72 -1.16
C SER A 31 8.61 -8.47 -1.17
N SER A 32 9.34 -8.38 -2.28
CA SER A 32 10.71 -8.86 -2.32
C SER A 32 11.58 -8.14 -1.28
N SER A 33 12.54 -8.86 -0.70
CA SER A 33 13.48 -8.34 0.30
C SER A 33 14.09 -7.01 -0.15
N GLY A 34 13.91 -5.96 0.65
CA GLY A 34 14.47 -4.64 0.44
C GLY A 34 13.63 -3.66 -0.39
N ALA A 35 12.49 -4.09 -0.95
CA ALA A 35 11.60 -3.20 -1.69
C ALA A 35 10.46 -2.65 -0.82
N TRP A 36 10.14 -1.36 -0.99
CA TRP A 36 8.93 -0.76 -0.41
C TRP A 36 7.75 -0.94 -1.35
N GLN A 37 6.58 -1.18 -0.77
CA GLN A 37 5.33 -1.24 -1.50
C GLN A 37 4.38 -0.12 -1.05
N ILE A 38 3.72 0.52 -2.02
CA ILE A 38 2.58 1.39 -1.75
C ILE A 38 1.32 0.75 -2.32
N ALA A 39 0.29 0.64 -1.49
CA ALA A 39 -1.06 0.28 -1.88
C ALA A 39 -2.03 1.36 -1.40
N THR A 40 -3.05 1.67 -2.22
CA THR A 40 -4.09 2.64 -1.87
C THR A 40 -5.44 1.94 -1.86
N PHE A 41 -6.25 2.27 -0.86
CA PHE A 41 -7.56 1.66 -0.65
C PHE A 41 -8.62 2.73 -0.50
N HIS A 42 -9.80 2.47 -1.08
CA HIS A 42 -11.00 3.17 -0.68
C HIS A 42 -11.64 2.37 0.46
N VAL A 43 -11.80 3.02 1.60
CA VAL A 43 -12.33 2.41 2.83
C VAL A 43 -13.64 3.11 3.16
N GLU A 44 -14.73 2.35 3.18
CA GLU A 44 -16.07 2.88 3.52
C GLU A 44 -16.58 2.27 4.82
N THR A 45 -16.19 1.04 5.12
CA THR A 45 -16.72 0.23 6.21
C THR A 45 -15.62 -0.45 7.00
N ASN A 46 -15.97 -0.92 8.20
CA ASN A 46 -15.06 -1.70 9.05
C ASN A 46 -14.57 -2.99 8.38
N ALA A 47 -15.34 -3.54 7.43
CA ALA A 47 -14.96 -4.74 6.71
C ALA A 47 -13.79 -4.50 5.74
N ASP A 48 -13.69 -3.29 5.18
CA ASP A 48 -12.65 -2.93 4.21
C ASP A 48 -11.25 -2.84 4.84
N VAL A 49 -11.20 -2.66 6.16
CA VAL A 49 -9.96 -2.61 6.96
C VAL A 49 -9.81 -3.81 7.90
N HIS A 50 -10.66 -4.83 7.74
CA HIS A 50 -10.64 -6.02 8.60
C HIS A 50 -10.60 -5.66 10.09
N ALA A 51 -11.46 -4.73 10.55
CA ALA A 51 -11.38 -4.13 11.89
C ALA A 51 -11.51 -5.12 13.07
N ASP A 52 -11.88 -6.37 12.79
CA ASP A 52 -11.96 -7.48 13.73
C ASP A 52 -10.64 -8.28 13.85
N HIS A 53 -9.61 -7.93 13.07
CA HIS A 53 -8.30 -8.57 13.05
C HIS A 53 -7.18 -7.56 13.32
N TRP A 54 -6.12 -8.05 13.99
CA TRP A 54 -4.87 -7.32 14.10
C TRP A 54 -3.88 -7.86 13.06
N GLU A 55 -3.28 -6.95 12.29
CA GLU A 55 -2.18 -7.25 11.38
C GLU A 55 -0.83 -6.88 12.03
N MET A 56 0.20 -7.66 11.73
CA MET A 56 1.56 -7.40 12.20
C MET A 56 2.55 -7.74 11.07
N HIS A 57 3.48 -6.82 10.84
CA HIS A 57 4.64 -7.05 9.99
C HIS A 57 5.90 -7.25 10.86
N PRO A 58 6.29 -8.49 11.19
CA PRO A 58 7.41 -8.72 12.11
C PRO A 58 8.79 -8.34 11.52
N GLU A 59 8.89 -8.27 10.19
CA GLU A 59 10.14 -8.04 9.46
C GLU A 59 10.12 -6.75 8.63
N ALA A 60 9.08 -5.92 8.77
CA ALA A 60 8.94 -4.70 7.99
C ALA A 60 8.29 -3.58 8.80
N GLU A 61 8.57 -2.36 8.37
CA GLU A 61 7.91 -1.15 8.87
C GLU A 61 6.74 -0.81 7.95
N GLU A 62 5.65 -0.27 8.52
CA GLU A 62 4.50 0.21 7.78
C GLU A 62 4.22 1.67 8.14
N ALA A 63 4.00 2.49 7.11
CA ALA A 63 3.54 3.86 7.25
C ALA A 63 2.17 4.01 6.60
N VAL A 64 1.19 4.45 7.39
CA VAL A 64 -0.19 4.66 6.92
C VAL A 64 -0.49 6.15 6.82
N CYS A 65 -0.99 6.58 5.66
CA CYS A 65 -1.37 7.96 5.40
C CYS A 65 -2.84 8.04 4.97
N CYS A 66 -3.62 8.88 5.64
CA CYS A 66 -4.99 9.17 5.25
C CYS A 66 -5.00 10.34 4.26
N LEU A 67 -5.40 10.08 3.01
CA LEU A 67 -5.46 11.11 1.97
C LEU A 67 -6.72 11.98 2.08
N ILE A 68 -7.86 11.36 2.40
CA ILE A 68 -9.17 12.03 2.55
C ILE A 68 -9.92 11.33 3.69
N GLY A 69 -10.55 12.11 4.57
CA GLY A 69 -11.32 11.60 5.70
C GLY A 69 -10.52 11.57 7.00
N GLY A 70 -10.57 10.46 7.73
CA GLY A 70 -9.82 10.28 8.97
C GLY A 70 -9.55 8.81 9.24
N ILE A 71 -8.42 8.54 9.90
CA ILE A 71 -8.05 7.20 10.35
C ILE A 71 -7.81 7.23 11.86
N ARG A 72 -8.15 6.13 12.53
CA ARG A 72 -7.73 5.85 13.89
C ARG A 72 -6.96 4.54 13.89
N LEU A 73 -5.68 4.64 14.21
CA LEU A 73 -4.79 3.50 14.44
C LEU A 73 -4.75 3.21 15.94
N TYR A 74 -4.67 1.94 16.29
CA TYR A 74 -4.63 1.45 17.67
C TYR A 74 -3.33 0.70 17.93
#